data_AF-A0A7J4JWT6-F1
#
_entry.id   AF-A0A7J4JWT6-F1
#
_cell.length_a   1.000
_cell.length_b   1.000
_cell.length_c   1.000
_cell.angle_alpha   90.00
_cell.angle_beta   90.00
_cell.angle_gamma   90.00
#
_symmetry.space_group_name_H-M   'P 1'
#
loop_
_entity.id
_entity.type
_entity.pdbx_description
1 polymer ?
#
loop_
_entity_poly.entity_id
_entity_poly.type
_entity_poly.pdbx_seq_one_letter_code
_entity_poly.pdbx_strand_id
1 'polypeptide(L)'
;MASGKVVSAQKRTVLLFHPEPKNLDAMQRALADHLPQADFRLVHNLTRDAHEFAVRDAMDGHIDAAVVSGNNEAVRALVKDLIPFVGKDNVVVHTRPSRKLSKSAVDKLKKALGV
;
A
#
# COMPACT_ATOMS: atom_id res chain seq x y z
N MET A 1 -16.65 36.34 -9.58
CA MET A 1 -15.24 35.96 -9.80
C MET A 1 -14.91 34.84 -8.80
N ALA A 2 -15.15 33.58 -9.18
CA ALA A 2 -14.89 32.43 -8.31
C ALA A 2 -13.41 32.06 -8.45
N SER A 3 -12.60 32.42 -7.46
CA SER A 3 -11.23 31.95 -7.32
C SER A 3 -11.27 30.46 -6.97
N GLY A 4 -11.36 29.61 -8.00
CA GLY A 4 -11.24 28.16 -7.87
C GLY A 4 -9.85 27.84 -7.35
N LYS A 5 -9.74 27.61 -6.04
CA LYS A 5 -8.54 27.09 -5.39
C LYS A 5 -8.28 25.72 -6.02
N VAL A 6 -7.38 25.65 -7.00
CA VAL A 6 -6.88 24.39 -7.53
C VAL A 6 -6.08 23.76 -6.39
N VAL A 7 -6.76 22.96 -5.58
CA VAL A 7 -6.08 22.13 -4.59
C VAL A 7 -5.39 21.07 -5.42
N SER A 8 -4.08 21.20 -5.59
CA SER A 8 -3.24 20.12 -6.10
C SER A 8 -3.59 18.88 -5.27
N ALA A 9 -4.28 17.91 -5.87
CA ALA A 9 -4.59 16.65 -5.19
C ALA A 9 -3.26 15.97 -4.90
N GLN A 10 -2.79 16.09 -3.66
CA GLN A 10 -1.56 15.43 -3.23
C GLN A 10 -1.77 13.93 -3.46
N LYS A 11 -0.94 13.34 -4.32
CA LYS A 11 -1.06 11.91 -4.62
C LYS A 11 -0.87 11.13 -3.32
N ARG A 12 -1.81 10.22 -3.04
CA ARG A 12 -1.74 9.37 -1.85
C ARG A 12 -0.70 8.29 -2.06
N THR A 13 0.18 8.07 -1.11
CA THR A 13 1.24 7.07 -1.26
C THR A 13 0.80 5.72 -0.71
N VAL A 14 0.89 4.69 -1.54
CA VAL A 14 0.56 3.31 -1.18
C VAL A 14 1.83 2.47 -1.20
N LEU A 15 2.18 1.91 -0.05
CA LEU A 15 3.26 0.92 0.03
C LEU A 15 2.75 -0.43 -0.47
N LEU A 16 3.38 -0.98 -1.51
CA LEU A 16 3.13 -2.32 -2.02
C LEU A 16 4.27 -3.22 -1.60
N PHE A 17 3.93 -4.23 -0.80
CA PHE A 17 4.85 -5.27 -0.42
C PHE A 17 4.46 -6.61 -1.03
N HIS A 18 5.42 -7.29 -1.66
CA HIS A 18 5.28 -8.68 -2.10
C HIS A 18 6.68 -9.35 -2.09
N PRO A 19 6.81 -10.61 -1.61
CA PRO A 19 8.11 -11.28 -1.54
C PRO A 19 8.74 -11.51 -2.92
N GLU A 20 7.94 -11.80 -3.93
CA GLU A 20 8.39 -11.94 -5.33
C GLU A 20 8.24 -10.63 -6.12
N PRO A 21 9.33 -10.06 -6.70
CA PRO A 21 9.30 -8.79 -7.41
C PRO A 21 8.44 -8.81 -8.69
N LYS A 22 8.42 -9.93 -9.43
CA LYS A 22 7.59 -10.08 -10.64
C LYS A 22 6.08 -9.90 -10.40
N ASN A 23 5.62 -10.12 -9.16
CA ASN A 23 4.23 -9.95 -8.79
C ASN A 23 3.94 -8.51 -8.34
N LEU A 24 4.96 -7.73 -7.91
CA LEU A 24 4.79 -6.31 -7.59
C LEU A 24 4.36 -5.52 -8.80
N ASP A 25 5.03 -5.69 -9.95
CA ASP A 25 4.68 -4.94 -11.17
C ASP A 25 3.25 -5.23 -11.62
N ALA A 26 2.81 -6.50 -11.52
CA ALA A 26 1.45 -6.89 -11.87
C ALA A 26 0.42 -6.30 -10.90
N MET A 27 0.71 -6.30 -9.59
CA MET A 27 -0.14 -5.69 -8.57
C MET A 27 -0.21 -4.17 -8.72
N GLN A 28 0.93 -3.51 -8.97
CA GLN A 28 1.01 -2.07 -9.19
C GLN A 28 0.19 -1.66 -10.40
N ARG A 29 0.35 -2.35 -11.55
CA ARG A 29 -0.45 -2.05 -12.75
C ARG A 29 -1.94 -2.22 -12.49
N ALA A 30 -2.33 -3.33 -11.87
CA ALA A 30 -3.74 -3.58 -11.54
C ALA A 30 -4.31 -2.53 -10.57
N LEU A 31 -3.49 -2.03 -9.64
CA LEU A 31 -3.91 -0.98 -8.72
C LEU A 31 -3.91 0.41 -9.36
N ALA A 32 -2.96 0.71 -10.24
CA ALA A 32 -2.86 1.98 -10.96
C ALA A 32 -4.09 2.21 -11.85
N ASP A 33 -4.62 1.16 -12.48
CA ASP A 33 -5.87 1.22 -13.24
C ASP A 33 -7.08 1.61 -12.37
N HIS A 34 -7.03 1.29 -11.07
CA HIS A 34 -8.12 1.55 -10.12
C HIS A 34 -7.90 2.79 -9.25
N LEU A 35 -6.66 3.25 -9.13
CA LEU A 35 -6.21 4.32 -8.24
C LEU A 35 -5.16 5.20 -8.96
N PRO A 36 -5.56 5.94 -10.01
CA PRO A 36 -4.62 6.74 -10.80
C PRO A 36 -4.00 7.91 -10.01
N GLN A 37 -4.64 8.35 -8.91
CA GLN A 37 -4.09 9.35 -7.99
C GLN A 37 -3.16 8.78 -6.91
N ALA A 38 -2.96 7.46 -6.84
CA ALA A 38 -2.05 6.87 -5.89
C ALA A 38 -0.62 6.82 -6.45
N ASP A 39 0.37 7.15 -5.63
CA ASP A 39 1.77 6.86 -5.89
C ASP A 39 2.12 5.53 -5.21
N PHE A 40 2.78 4.62 -5.93
CA PHE A 40 3.04 3.27 -5.41
C PHE A 40 4.51 3.09 -5.08
N ARG A 41 4.81 2.84 -3.80
CA ARG A 41 6.16 2.49 -3.34
C ARG A 41 6.31 0.99 -3.25
N LEU A 42 7.18 0.44 -4.08
CA LEU A 42 7.41 -1.00 -4.14
C LEU A 42 8.47 -1.43 -3.14
N VAL A 43 8.15 -2.41 -2.30
CA VAL A 43 9.11 -3.07 -1.42
C VAL A 43 9.07 -4.57 -1.69
N HIS A 44 10.21 -5.15 -2.04
CA HIS A 44 10.38 -6.59 -2.21
C HIS A 44 11.46 -7.11 -1.24
N ASN A 45 11.46 -8.43 -1.04
CA ASN A 45 12.29 -9.14 -0.06
C ASN A 45 12.03 -8.68 1.39
N LEU A 46 11.61 -9.59 2.27
CA LEU A 46 11.52 -9.33 3.72
C LEU A 46 12.89 -9.41 4.35
N THR A 47 13.83 -8.61 3.87
CA THR A 47 15.05 -8.34 4.62
C THR A 47 14.71 -7.44 5.79
N ARG A 48 15.54 -7.49 6.83
CA ARG A 48 15.44 -6.57 7.96
C ARG A 48 15.47 -5.11 7.50
N ASP A 49 16.34 -4.78 6.55
CA ASP A 49 16.46 -3.43 6.00
C ASP A 49 15.19 -2.95 5.27
N ALA A 50 14.55 -3.83 4.49
CA ALA A 50 13.31 -3.51 3.77
C ALA A 50 12.14 -3.32 4.74
N HIS A 51 12.10 -4.11 5.82
CA HIS A 51 11.13 -3.94 6.91
C HIS A 51 11.35 -2.61 7.62
N GLU A 52 12.57 -2.33 8.08
CA GLU A 52 12.92 -1.09 8.78
C GLU A 52 12.64 0.14 7.90
N PHE A 53 12.95 0.05 6.60
CA PHE A 53 12.60 1.09 5.63
C PHE A 53 11.09 1.33 5.56
N ALA A 54 10.28 0.28 5.38
CA ALA A 54 8.84 0.40 5.25
C ALA A 54 8.19 0.97 6.53
N VAL A 55 8.67 0.55 7.71
CA VAL A 55 8.20 1.06 8.99
C VAL A 55 8.60 2.52 9.18
N ARG A 56 9.87 2.87 8.91
CA ARG A 56 10.34 4.26 9.03
C ARG A 56 9.58 5.20 8.10
N ASP A 57 9.35 4.79 6.86
CA ASP A 57 8.63 5.60 5.88
C ASP A 57 7.15 5.80 6.28
N ALA A 58 6.56 4.82 6.96
CA ALA A 58 5.23 4.96 7.57
C ALA A 58 5.25 5.89 8.79
N MET A 59 6.29 5.79 9.63
CA MET A 59 6.51 6.69 10.77
C MET A 59 6.66 8.15 10.35
N ASP A 60 7.37 8.38 9.24
CA ASP A 60 7.59 9.72 8.68
C ASP A 60 6.31 10.29 8.00
N GLY A 61 5.23 9.50 7.93
CA GLY A 61 3.95 9.91 7.33
C GLY A 61 4.00 9.94 5.80
N HIS A 62 4.98 9.29 5.18
CA HIS A 62 5.08 9.20 3.73
C HIS A 62 4.18 8.13 3.11
N ILE A 63 3.50 7.31 3.93
CA ILE A 63 2.64 6.22 3.49
C ILE A 63 1.23 6.43 4.03
N ASP A 64 0.25 6.58 3.13
CA ASP A 64 -1.17 6.70 3.47
C ASP A 64 -1.84 5.34 3.65
N ALA A 65 -1.42 4.33 2.88
CA ALA A 65 -1.96 2.99 2.94
C ALA A 65 -0.90 1.93 2.59
N ALA A 66 -1.09 0.70 3.05
CA ALA A 66 -0.18 -0.40 2.74
C ALA A 66 -0.95 -1.60 2.21
N VAL A 67 -0.45 -2.20 1.12
CA VAL A 67 -0.90 -3.50 0.61
C VAL A 67 0.23 -4.48 0.79
N VAL A 68 0.01 -5.49 1.62
CA VAL A 68 1.02 -6.48 1.97
C VAL A 68 0.55 -7.84 1.48
N SER A 69 1.33 -8.48 0.60
CA SER A 69 0.99 -9.79 0.06
C SER A 69 1.82 -10.91 0.68
N GLY A 70 1.14 -12.00 1.02
CA GLY A 70 1.72 -13.19 1.63
C GLY A 70 1.09 -13.52 2.99
N ASN A 71 1.47 -14.66 3.56
CA ASN A 71 0.97 -15.15 4.86
C ASN A 71 2.12 -15.66 5.76
N ASN A 72 3.36 -15.29 5.46
CA ASN A 72 4.50 -15.69 6.28
C ASN A 72 4.61 -14.81 7.55
N GLU A 73 5.44 -15.25 8.49
CA GLU A 73 5.65 -14.56 9.77
C GLU A 73 6.16 -13.13 9.57
N ALA A 74 7.07 -12.93 8.62
CA ALA A 74 7.64 -11.62 8.33
C ALA A 74 6.60 -10.62 7.78
N VAL A 75 5.64 -11.06 6.94
CA VAL A 75 4.48 -10.25 6.53
C VAL A 75 3.61 -9.89 7.74
N ARG A 76 3.36 -10.84 8.65
CA ARG A 76 2.56 -10.59 9.85
C ARG A 76 3.24 -9.57 10.77
N ALA A 77 4.56 -9.68 10.93
CA ALA A 77 5.38 -8.72 11.68
C ALA A 77 5.31 -7.33 11.05
N LEU A 78 5.55 -7.22 9.74
CA LEU A 78 5.46 -5.95 9.01
C LEU A 78 4.08 -5.31 9.16
N VAL A 79 3.00 -6.08 8.98
CA VAL A 79 1.63 -5.57 9.17
C VAL A 79 1.41 -5.06 10.59
N LYS A 80 1.86 -5.82 11.60
CA LYS A 80 1.75 -5.42 13.00
C LYS A 80 2.47 -4.09 13.28
N ASP A 81 3.63 -3.90 12.67
CA ASP A 81 4.45 -2.69 12.85
C ASP A 81 3.95 -1.50 12.03
N LEU A 82 3.26 -1.72 10.90
CA LEU A 82 2.67 -0.65 10.09
C LEU A 82 1.35 -0.11 10.67
N ILE A 83 0.54 -0.96 11.31
CA ILE A 83 -0.79 -0.58 11.83
C ILE A 83 -0.76 0.67 12.74
N PRO A 84 0.18 0.83 13.68
CA PRO A 84 0.25 2.01 14.55
C PRO A 84 0.44 3.33 13.80
N PHE A 85 1.07 3.31 12.63
CA PHE A 85 1.43 4.52 11.87
C PHE A 85 0.44 4.78 10.74
N VAL A 86 0.08 3.74 9.98
CA VAL A 86 -0.80 3.84 8.80
C VAL A 86 -2.28 3.73 9.19
N GLY A 87 -2.58 3.04 10.30
CA GLY A 87 -3.94 2.74 10.74
C GLY A 87 -4.45 1.39 10.22
N LYS A 88 -5.15 0.64 11.07
CA LYS A 88 -5.61 -0.74 10.77
C LYS A 88 -6.48 -0.82 9.50
N ASP A 89 -7.34 0.16 9.27
CA ASP A 89 -8.25 0.17 8.13
C ASP A 89 -7.55 0.50 6.80
N ASN A 90 -6.33 1.05 6.87
CA ASN A 90 -5.51 1.44 5.73
C ASN A 90 -4.46 0.38 5.37
N VAL A 91 -4.41 -0.74 6.11
CA VAL A 91 -3.53 -1.89 5.82
C VAL A 91 -4.36 -3.04 5.23
N VAL A 92 -4.06 -3.38 3.98
CA VAL A 92 -4.72 -4.45 3.23
C VAL A 92 -3.78 -5.64 3.09
N VAL A 93 -4.14 -6.75 3.74
CA VAL A 93 -3.36 -8.00 3.63
C VAL A 93 -3.98 -8.90 2.56
N HIS A 94 -3.19 -9.26 1.54
CA HIS A 94 -3.59 -10.14 0.45
C HIS A 94 -2.83 -11.47 0.52
N THR A 95 -3.48 -12.50 1.08
CA THR A 95 -2.88 -13.83 1.30
C THR A 95 -3.14 -14.83 0.17
N ARG A 96 -3.96 -14.47 -0.85
CA ARG A 96 -4.34 -15.43 -1.89
C ARG A 96 -3.24 -15.63 -2.94
N PRO A 97 -3.09 -16.85 -3.50
CA PRO A 97 -2.16 -17.15 -4.58
C PRO A 97 -2.56 -16.53 -5.94
N SER A 98 -3.65 -15.77 -6.01
CA SER A 98 -4.05 -15.10 -7.25
C SER A 98 -3.24 -13.83 -7.46
N ARG A 99 -2.67 -13.69 -8.66
CA ARG A 99 -1.96 -12.49 -9.16
C ARG A 99 -2.83 -11.21 -9.16
N LYS A 100 -4.12 -11.32 -8.85
CA LYS A 100 -5.10 -10.22 -8.79
C LYS A 100 -5.59 -10.04 -7.35
N LEU A 101 -5.64 -8.78 -6.92
CA LEU A 101 -6.30 -8.38 -5.67
C LEU A 101 -7.79 -8.67 -5.77
N SER A 102 -8.39 -9.11 -4.67
CA SER A 102 -9.85 -9.30 -4.61
C SER A 102 -10.56 -7.94 -4.70
N LYS A 103 -11.77 -7.91 -5.28
CA LYS A 103 -12.60 -6.69 -5.35
C LYS A 103 -12.75 -6.04 -3.96
N SER A 104 -12.97 -6.83 -2.92
CA SER A 104 -13.04 -6.35 -1.54
C SER A 104 -11.74 -5.69 -1.05
N ALA A 105 -10.57 -6.20 -1.44
CA ALA A 105 -9.29 -5.60 -1.11
C ALA A 105 -9.10 -4.24 -1.81
N VAL A 106 -9.50 -4.15 -3.08
CA VAL A 106 -9.49 -2.89 -3.84
C VAL A 106 -10.47 -1.87 -3.24
N ASP A 107 -11.68 -2.29 -2.88
CA ASP A 107 -12.69 -1.41 -2.28
C ASP A 107 -12.25 -0.88 -0.90
N LYS A 108 -11.58 -1.71 -0.09
CA LYS A 108 -10.96 -1.26 1.17
C LYS A 108 -9.87 -0.22 0.95
N LEU A 109 -9.00 -0.45 -0.04
CA LEU A 109 -7.92 0.48 -0.37
C LEU A 109 -8.49 1.82 -0.89
N LYS A 110 -9.51 1.79 -1.75
CA LYS A 110 -10.23 3.00 -2.18
C LYS A 110 -10.78 3.80 -1.01
N LYS A 111 -11.47 3.11 -0.09
CA LYS A 111 -12.00 3.73 1.13
C LYS A 111 -10.90 4.34 2.00
N ALA A 112 -9.78 3.64 2.20
CA ALA A 112 -8.61 4.12 2.95
C ALA A 112 -8.02 5.41 2.34
N LEU A 113 -7.99 5.47 1.02
CA LEU A 113 -7.47 6.61 0.27
C LEU A 113 -8.48 7.75 0.08
N GLY A 114 -9.75 7.53 0.44
CA GLY A 114 -10.85 8.49 0.27
C GLY A 114 -11.31 8.63 -1.19
N VAL A 115 -11.26 7.53 -1.96
CA VAL A 115 -11.56 7.44 -3.39
C VAL A 115 -12.86 6.68 -3.64
#